data_AF-A0A8J8C8W3-F1
#
_entry.id   AF-A0A8J8C8W3-F1
#
_cell.length_a   1.000
_cell.length_b   1.000
_cell.length_c   1.000
_cell.angle_alpha   90.00
_cell.angle_beta   90.00
_cell.angle_gamma   90.00
#
_symmetry.space_group_name_H-M   'P 1'
#
loop_
_entity.id
_entity.type
_entity.pdbx_description
1 polymer ?
#
loop_
_entity_poly.entity_id
_entity_poly.type
_entity_poly.pdbx_seq_one_letter_code
_entity_poly.pdbx_strand_id
1 'polypeptide(L)'
;MSIREKCYRIICKIPKGRVSTYKEVAESLGIKGYRAIGMILKKNPKPIEIPCHRVVKSNGEVGGYMGGIERKIELLRKEGISIKNNKIVNFERYFFKIK
;
A
#
# COMPACT_ATOMS: atom_id res chain seq x y z
N MET A 1 7.52 6.66 19.60
CA MET A 1 6.99 6.61 18.22
C MET A 1 5.73 5.78 18.20
N SER A 2 4.60 6.36 17.78
CA SER A 2 3.30 5.69 17.73
C SER A 2 3.26 4.61 16.63
N ILE A 3 2.33 3.66 16.73
CA ILE A 3 2.13 2.63 15.69
C ILE A 3 1.81 3.26 14.32
N ARG A 4 1.12 4.41 14.31
CA ARG A 4 0.80 5.17 13.09
C ARG A 4 2.06 5.72 12.44
N GLU A 5 2.92 6.37 13.21
CA GLU A 5 4.22 6.86 12.71
C GLU A 5 5.09 5.71 12.19
N LYS A 6 5.12 4.56 12.89
CA LYS A 6 5.87 3.38 12.43
C LYS A 6 5.35 2.88 11.09
N CYS A 7 4.03 2.81 10.95
CA CYS A 7 3.37 2.43 9.70
C CYS A 7 3.74 3.36 8.54
N TYR A 8 3.68 4.68 8.76
CA TYR A 8 4.04 5.65 7.72
C TYR A 8 5.50 5.54 7.31
N ARG A 9 6.43 5.43 8.26
CA ARG A 9 7.86 5.25 7.95
C ARG A 9 8.13 3.99 7.13
N ILE A 10 7.45 2.89 7.45
CA ILE A 10 7.58 1.63 6.72
C ILE A 10 7.06 1.78 5.28
N ILE A 11 5.91 2.41 5.10
CA ILE A 11 5.33 2.62 3.77
C ILE A 11 6.21 3.52 2.91
N CYS A 12 6.87 4.52 3.49
CA CYS A 12 7.84 5.35 2.79
C CYS A 12 9.07 4.57 2.29
N LYS A 13 9.35 3.37 2.81
CA LYS A 13 10.42 2.50 2.28
C LYS A 13 10.04 1.83 0.96
N ILE A 14 8.75 1.77 0.60
CA ILE A 14 8.30 1.10 -0.62
C ILE A 14 8.68 1.99 -1.82
N PRO A 15 9.59 1.56 -2.71
CA PRO A 15 10.08 2.40 -3.79
C PRO A 15 9.02 2.61 -4.87
N LYS A 16 9.19 3.67 -5.67
CA LYS A 16 8.33 3.95 -6.82
C LYS A 16 8.31 2.75 -7.79
N GLY A 17 7.12 2.40 -8.28
CA GLY A 17 6.96 1.27 -9.20
C GLY A 17 6.99 -0.10 -8.51
N ARG A 18 6.99 -0.12 -7.17
CA ARG A 18 6.78 -1.32 -6.36
C ARG A 18 5.55 -1.17 -5.46
N VAL A 19 5.03 -2.31 -5.04
CA VAL A 19 3.90 -2.39 -4.10
C VAL A 19 4.21 -3.35 -2.98
N SER A 20 3.63 -3.10 -1.83
CA SER A 20 3.61 -4.06 -0.72
C SER A 20 2.18 -4.35 -0.31
N THR A 21 1.98 -5.26 0.64
CA THR A 21 0.63 -5.68 1.05
C THR A 21 0.29 -5.19 2.44
N TYR A 22 -1.00 -5.05 2.74
CA TYR A 22 -1.43 -4.76 4.11
C TYR A 22 -0.93 -5.81 5.10
N LYS A 23 -0.79 -7.06 4.67
CA LYS A 23 -0.23 -8.16 5.46
C LYS A 23 1.26 -7.92 5.74
N GLU A 24 2.05 -7.66 4.70
CA GLU A 24 3.49 -7.41 4.81
C GLU A 24 3.79 -6.21 5.73
N VAL A 25 3.02 -5.12 5.61
CA VAL A 25 3.16 -3.95 6.49
C VAL A 25 2.82 -4.30 7.94
N ALA A 26 1.77 -5.10 8.19
CA ALA A 26 1.39 -5.53 9.53
C ALA A 26 2.46 -6.44 10.16
N GLU A 27 3.00 -7.39 9.38
CA GLU A 27 4.07 -8.29 9.80
C GLU A 27 5.36 -7.52 10.13
N SER A 28 5.72 -6.53 9.29
CA SER A 28 6.87 -5.66 9.53
C SER A 28 6.72 -4.77 10.77
N LEU A 29 5.49 -4.53 11.22
CA LEU A 29 5.17 -3.81 12.45
C LEU A 29 5.03 -4.73 13.66
N GLY A 30 5.07 -6.05 13.48
CA GLY A 30 4.83 -7.04 14.53
C GLY A 30 3.39 -7.04 15.05
N ILE A 31 2.40 -6.61 14.25
CA ILE A 31 1.00 -6.56 14.67
C ILE A 31 0.16 -7.67 14.02
N LYS A 32 -0.67 -8.33 14.82
CA LYS A 32 -1.64 -9.32 14.35
C LYS A 32 -2.91 -8.59 13.84
N GLY A 33 -2.86 -8.06 12.62
CA GLY A 33 -4.07 -7.48 12.00
C GLY A 33 -3.84 -6.54 10.81
N TYR A 34 -3.85 -7.08 9.59
CA TYR A 34 -3.72 -6.28 8.37
C TYR A 34 -4.88 -5.29 8.15
N ARG A 35 -6.07 -5.56 8.70
CA ARG A 35 -7.22 -4.62 8.68
C ARG A 35 -6.90 -3.31 9.42
N ALA A 36 -6.11 -3.38 10.49
CA ALA A 36 -5.70 -2.20 11.25
C ALA A 36 -4.84 -1.26 10.39
N ILE A 37 -4.01 -1.79 9.50
CA ILE A 37 -3.24 -0.98 8.54
C ILE A 37 -4.18 -0.18 7.63
N GLY A 38 -5.22 -0.82 7.09
CA GLY A 38 -6.24 -0.12 6.29
C GLY A 38 -6.90 1.03 7.05
N MET A 39 -7.23 0.82 8.34
CA MET A 39 -7.81 1.87 9.20
C MET A 39 -6.83 3.01 9.47
N ILE A 40 -5.55 2.69 9.73
CA ILE A 40 -4.48 3.69 9.93
C ILE A 40 -4.35 4.56 8.67
N LEU A 41 -4.31 3.94 7.49
CA LEU A 41 -4.18 4.67 6.22
C LEU A 41 -5.43 5.46 5.84
N LYS A 42 -6.62 5.01 6.23
CA LYS A 42 -7.86 5.77 6.04
C LYS A 42 -7.89 7.05 6.89
N LYS A 43 -7.25 7.05 8.05
CA LYS A 43 -7.13 8.22 8.95
C LYS A 43 -5.87 9.05 8.69
N ASN A 44 -5.21 8.87 7.55
CA ASN A 44 -3.96 9.57 7.25
C ASN A 44 -4.23 11.09 7.02
N PRO A 45 -3.70 11.99 7.85
CA PRO A 45 -3.91 13.44 7.69
C PRO A 45 -3.10 14.04 6.50
N LYS A 46 -2.17 13.28 5.91
CA LYS A 46 -1.28 13.73 4.82
C LYS A 46 -1.21 12.70 3.68
N PRO A 47 -2.25 12.62 2.82
CA PRO A 47 -2.33 11.61 1.77
C PRO A 47 -1.32 11.77 0.62
N ILE A 48 -0.67 12.94 0.48
CA ILE A 48 0.27 13.23 -0.62
C ILE A 48 1.71 12.81 -0.28
N GLU A 49 2.13 12.95 0.98
CA GLU A 49 3.52 12.68 1.40
C GLU A 49 3.78 11.18 1.64
N ILE A 50 2.75 10.42 2.04
CA ILE A 50 2.88 8.99 2.35
C ILE A 50 2.36 8.18 1.16
N PRO A 51 3.18 7.31 0.52
CA PRO A 51 2.81 6.57 -0.70
C PRO A 51 1.87 5.39 -0.40
N CYS A 52 0.75 5.67 0.27
CA CYS A 52 -0.23 4.68 0.72
C CYS A 52 -0.96 4.01 -0.46
N HIS A 53 -0.94 4.60 -1.66
CA HIS A 53 -1.39 3.95 -2.89
C HIS A 53 -0.57 2.70 -3.23
N ARG A 54 0.68 2.60 -2.77
CA ARG A 54 1.57 1.43 -2.98
C ARG A 54 1.24 0.23 -2.08
N VAL A 55 0.26 0.34 -1.16
CA VAL A 55 -0.16 -0.78 -0.30
C VAL A 55 -1.45 -1.41 -0.84
N VAL A 56 -1.40 -2.69 -1.20
CA VAL A 56 -2.50 -3.43 -1.86
C VAL A 56 -2.91 -4.68 -1.08
N LYS A 57 -3.94 -5.40 -1.55
CA LYS A 57 -4.32 -6.69 -0.95
C LYS A 57 -3.28 -7.76 -1.30
N SER A 58 -3.15 -8.79 -0.46
CA SER A 58 -2.18 -9.87 -0.66
C SER A 58 -2.40 -10.72 -1.92
N ASN A 59 -3.59 -10.63 -2.54
CA ASN A 59 -3.90 -11.29 -3.81
C ASN A 59 -3.61 -10.39 -5.04
N GLY A 60 -2.98 -9.24 -4.85
CA GLY A 60 -2.66 -8.28 -5.92
C GLY A 60 -3.83 -7.38 -6.34
N GLU A 61 -5.00 -7.48 -5.71
CA GLU A 61 -6.09 -6.55 -5.96
C GLU A 61 -5.82 -5.18 -5.34
N VAL A 62 -6.16 -4.14 -6.10
CA VAL A 62 -6.13 -2.76 -5.65
C VAL A 62 -7.36 -2.52 -4.78
N GLY A 63 -7.16 -2.58 -3.46
CA GLY A 63 -8.21 -2.33 -2.47
C GLY A 63 -8.44 -0.83 -2.17
N GLY A 64 -9.27 -0.58 -1.16
CA GLY A 64 -9.73 0.75 -0.76
C GLY A 64 -8.65 1.81 -0.60
N TYR A 65 -9.02 3.03 -0.97
CA TYR A 65 -8.19 4.24 -0.92
C TYR A 65 -9.06 5.43 -0.54
N MET A 66 -8.51 6.37 0.23
CA MET A 66 -9.25 7.53 0.70
C MET A 66 -9.73 8.41 -0.46
N GLY A 67 -8.89 8.61 -1.48
CA GLY A 67 -9.25 9.36 -2.69
C GLY A 67 -9.96 8.53 -3.77
N GLY A 68 -10.52 7.37 -3.42
CA GLY A 68 -11.18 6.47 -4.37
C GLY A 68 -10.23 5.47 -5.05
N ILE A 69 -10.76 4.30 -5.41
CA ILE A 69 -9.99 3.21 -6.04
C ILE A 69 -9.38 3.64 -7.38
N GLU A 70 -10.11 4.42 -8.17
CA GLU A 70 -9.67 4.89 -9.49
C GLU A 70 -8.41 5.75 -9.38
N ARG A 71 -8.37 6.68 -8.43
CA ARG A 71 -7.19 7.51 -8.17
C ARG A 71 -5.98 6.68 -7.76
N LYS A 72 -6.18 5.66 -6.93
CA LYS A 72 -5.09 4.73 -6.55
C LYS A 72 -4.55 3.98 -7.76
N ILE A 73 -5.43 3.49 -8.64
CA ILE A 73 -5.04 2.83 -9.89
C ILE A 73 -4.27 3.78 -10.80
N GLU A 74 -4.74 5.02 -10.95
CA GLU A 74 -4.06 6.05 -11.75
C GLU A 74 -2.63 6.32 -11.24
N LEU A 75 -2.46 6.49 -9.93
CA LEU A 75 -1.14 6.69 -9.30
C LEU A 75 -0.22 5.49 -9.54
N LEU A 76 -0.71 4.27 -9.36
CA LEU A 76 0.06 3.05 -9.61
C LEU A 76 0.46 2.93 -11.10
N ARG A 77 -0.45 3.24 -12.02
CA ARG A 77 -0.16 3.27 -13.46
C ARG A 77 0.89 4.32 -13.82
N LYS A 78 0.83 5.52 -13.22
CA LYS A 78 1.86 6.57 -13.34
C LYS A 78 3.23 6.13 -12.82
N GLU A 79 3.28 5.13 -11.95
CA GLU A 79 4.50 4.50 -11.47
C GLU A 79 4.96 3.29 -12.32
N GLY A 80 4.26 2.97 -13.42
CA GLY A 80 4.62 1.88 -14.33
C GLY A 80 4.03 0.52 -13.95
N ILE A 81 3.02 0.49 -13.08
CA ILE A 81 2.38 -0.76 -12.64
C ILE A 81 1.18 -1.06 -13.55
N SER A 82 1.22 -2.20 -14.23
CA SER A 82 0.14 -2.67 -15.08
C SER A 82 -1.03 -3.20 -14.26
N ILE A 83 -2.24 -2.67 -14.48
CA ILE A 83 -3.47 -3.03 -13.75
C ILE A 83 -4.60 -3.31 -14.73
N LYS A 84 -5.23 -4.50 -14.60
CA LYS A 84 -6.42 -4.93 -15.35
C LYS A 84 -7.48 -5.42 -14.37
N ASN A 85 -8.74 -5.02 -14.55
CA ASN A 85 -9.87 -5.39 -13.68
C ASN A 85 -9.57 -5.19 -12.18
N ASN A 86 -9.01 -4.02 -11.82
CA ASN A 86 -8.60 -3.66 -10.46
C ASN A 86 -7.54 -4.59 -9.83
N LYS A 87 -6.83 -5.39 -10.63
CA LYS A 87 -5.79 -6.30 -10.18
C LYS A 87 -4.48 -6.02 -10.89
N ILE A 88 -3.38 -6.06 -10.13
CA ILE A 88 -2.04 -5.89 -10.68
C ILE A 88 -1.70 -7.12 -11.54
N VAL A 89 -1.33 -6.87 -12.79
CA VAL A 89 -0.85 -7.90 -13.70
C VAL A 89 0.58 -8.26 -13.31
N ASN A 90 0.91 -9.55 -13.25
CA ASN A 90 2.23 -10.02 -12.80
C ASN A 90 2.63 -9.47 -11.43
N PHE A 91 1.71 -9.52 -10.45
CA PHE A 91 1.87 -8.95 -9.10
C PHE A 91 3.24 -9.20 -8.46
N GLU A 92 3.75 -10.43 -8.54
CA GLU A 92 5.05 -10.84 -7.99
C GLU A 92 6.21 -9.97 -8.48
N ARG A 93 6.17 -9.50 -9.74
CA ARG A 93 7.20 -8.62 -10.32
C ARG A 93 7.29 -7.29 -9.57
N TYR A 94 6.15 -6.78 -9.13
CA TYR A 94 6.03 -5.48 -8.47
C TYR A 94 6.09 -5.58 -6.95
N PHE A 95 6.01 -6.79 -6.38
CA PHE A 95 6.01 -6.99 -4.95
C PHE A 95 7.34 -6.52 -4.32
N PHE A 96 7.21 -5.88 -3.16
CA PHE A 96 8.30 -5.43 -2.32
C PHE A 96 8.07 -5.94 -0.90
N LYS A 97 9.00 -6.80 -0.48
CA LYS A 97 9.10 -7.31 0.88
C LYS A 97 9.76 -6.26 1.76
N ILE A 98 9.11 -5.90 2.85
CA ILE A 98 9.60 -4.86 3.75
C ILE A 98 10.59 -5.55 4.71
N LYS A 99 11.84 -5.10 4.70
CA LYS A 99 12.87 -5.51 5.66
C LYS A 99 13.01 -4.49 6.78
#